data_AF-A0A7J9LUD2-F1
#
_entry.id   AF-A0A7J9LUD2-F1
#
_cell.length_a   1.000
_cell.length_b   1.000
_cell.length_c   1.000
_cell.angle_alpha   90.00
_cell.angle_beta   90.00
_cell.angle_gamma   90.00
#
_symmetry.space_group_name_H-M   'P 1'
#
loop_
_entity.id
_entity.type
_entity.pdbx_description
1 polymer ?
#
loop_
_entity_poly.entity_id
_entity_poly.type
_entity_poly.pdbx_seq_one_letter_code
_entity_poly.pdbx_strand_id
1 'polypeptide(L)'
;MKPYEYGFQVFVLTYCILMVAGNRTREYSQAVLTRLVLIAAGAGVTLVVNICIFPIWAGESLHKLVVKNFKDLATSLEGCVNGYLKCVEYERIPSKILTYQAADDSLYNCYRSVVQSTSEEDTLLGFATWEPPHGPYRHNYPWENFVKVSGAVKHCAFTVMALHGCILSEIQAPADRRHVFSNELQKVGSEGAKVLRELGSKLEKMEKLSPGDILKNVHEAAEQLQQKIDHKSYVLVNSEGWEIGGRPMELDLEDLINAAEDENMKLGSKSLSEAVLEVRSVSVGTALCYDAKNTLRTWPSNVSANGGSMVKGDEFKTYESASALYLAKFTSLLIEFVARLGNVLSSFEELSLKANFKDPPIINMPPEPCKGVATWVV
;
A
#
# COMPACT_ATOMS: atom_id res chain seq x y z
N MET A 1 4.99 -28.48 -2.32
CA MET A 1 4.01 -29.13 -3.21
C MET A 1 2.64 -28.77 -2.73
N LYS A 2 1.78 -28.30 -3.62
CA LYS A 2 0.41 -27.92 -3.27
C LYS A 2 -0.42 -29.20 -3.02
N PRO A 3 -1.42 -29.21 -2.12
CA PRO A 3 -2.12 -30.43 -1.73
C PRO A 3 -2.76 -31.22 -2.90
N TYR A 4 -3.19 -30.52 -3.96
CA TYR A 4 -3.77 -31.13 -5.15
C TYR A 4 -2.74 -31.87 -6.03
N GLU A 5 -1.47 -31.46 -5.99
CA GLU A 5 -0.40 -32.12 -6.75
C GLU A 5 -0.14 -33.51 -6.20
N TYR A 6 -0.25 -33.67 -4.87
CA TYR A 6 -0.11 -34.96 -4.21
C TYR A 6 -1.23 -35.93 -4.60
N GLY A 7 -2.48 -35.47 -4.59
CA GLY A 7 -3.64 -36.28 -5.01
C GLY A 7 -3.54 -36.73 -6.46
N PHE A 8 -3.14 -35.81 -7.36
CA PHE A 8 -2.92 -36.12 -8.78
C PHE A 8 -1.75 -37.09 -8.98
N GLN A 9 -0.63 -36.90 -8.29
CA GLN A 9 0.53 -37.79 -8.36
C GLN A 9 0.20 -39.19 -7.84
N VAL A 10 -0.51 -39.31 -6.72
CA VAL A 10 -0.95 -40.60 -6.18
C VAL A 10 -1.93 -41.27 -7.14
N PHE A 11 -2.85 -40.53 -7.76
CA PHE A 11 -3.76 -41.06 -8.78
C PHE A 11 -3.00 -41.58 -10.01
N VAL A 12 -2.07 -40.80 -10.57
CA VAL A 12 -1.28 -41.19 -11.74
C VAL A 12 -0.37 -42.37 -11.41
N LEU A 13 0.28 -42.38 -10.25
CA LEU A 13 1.12 -43.51 -9.80
C LEU A 13 0.29 -44.78 -9.65
N THR A 14 -0.89 -44.67 -9.04
CA THR A 14 -1.82 -45.79 -8.89
C THR A 14 -2.28 -46.29 -10.25
N TYR A 15 -2.66 -45.39 -11.17
CA TYR A 15 -3.01 -45.73 -12.56
C TYR A 15 -1.85 -46.45 -13.28
N CYS A 16 -0.62 -45.96 -13.17
CA CYS A 16 0.56 -46.58 -13.77
C CYS A 16 0.86 -47.97 -13.20
N ILE A 17 0.82 -48.13 -11.87
CA ILE A 17 0.99 -49.43 -11.21
C ILE A 17 -0.11 -50.41 -11.67
N LEU A 18 -1.35 -49.93 -11.81
CA LEU A 18 -2.47 -50.71 -12.29
C LEU A 18 -2.31 -51.14 -13.75
N MET A 19 -1.84 -50.26 -14.64
CA MET A 19 -1.53 -50.57 -16.03
C MET A 19 -0.45 -51.64 -16.15
N VAL A 20 0.62 -51.55 -15.35
CA VAL A 20 1.73 -52.52 -15.37
C VAL A 20 1.32 -53.87 -14.76
N ALA A 21 0.53 -53.88 -13.68
CA ALA A 21 0.04 -55.11 -13.05
C ALA A 21 -0.99 -55.84 -13.92
N GLY A 22 -1.88 -55.10 -14.58
CA GLY A 22 -2.87 -55.65 -15.52
C GLY A 22 -2.22 -56.33 -16.72
N ASN A 23 -1.07 -55.84 -17.20
CA ASN A 23 -0.35 -56.43 -18.34
C ASN A 23 0.18 -57.86 -18.06
N ARG A 24 0.27 -58.29 -16.79
CA ARG A 24 0.67 -59.65 -16.41
C ARG A 24 -0.48 -60.66 -16.33
N THR A 25 -1.72 -60.20 -16.28
CA THR A 25 -2.91 -61.06 -16.10
C THR A 25 -3.77 -61.04 -17.37
N ARG A 26 -4.08 -62.23 -17.91
CA ARG A 26 -4.70 -62.42 -19.23
C ARG A 26 -6.16 -61.92 -19.34
N GLU A 27 -6.74 -61.46 -18.22
CA GLU A 27 -8.08 -60.83 -18.10
C GLU A 27 -7.98 -59.29 -18.05
N TYR A 28 -7.07 -58.74 -18.86
CA TYR A 28 -6.63 -57.35 -18.86
C TYR A 28 -7.76 -56.31 -18.93
N SER A 29 -8.71 -56.48 -19.85
CA SER A 29 -9.73 -55.46 -20.13
C SER A 29 -10.74 -55.32 -19.00
N GLN A 30 -11.20 -56.44 -18.43
CA GLN A 30 -12.20 -56.43 -17.36
C GLN A 30 -11.59 -55.90 -16.05
N ALA A 31 -10.40 -56.36 -15.68
CA ALA A 31 -9.76 -55.93 -14.43
C ALA A 31 -9.41 -54.43 -14.41
N VAL A 32 -8.95 -53.88 -15.54
CA VAL A 32 -8.67 -52.44 -15.67
C VAL A 32 -9.97 -51.62 -15.64
N LEU A 33 -10.99 -52.05 -16.39
CA LEU A 33 -12.26 -51.33 -16.47
C LEU A 33 -12.99 -51.29 -15.12
N THR A 34 -13.08 -52.42 -14.41
CA THR A 34 -13.72 -52.48 -13.08
C THR A 34 -13.04 -51.55 -12.08
N ARG A 35 -11.70 -51.45 -12.11
CA ARG A 35 -10.94 -50.58 -11.20
C ARG A 35 -11.10 -49.11 -11.57
N LEU A 36 -11.10 -48.77 -12.85
CA LEU A 36 -11.37 -47.41 -13.31
C LEU A 36 -12.78 -46.95 -12.92
N VAL A 37 -13.78 -47.83 -13.09
CA VAL A 37 -15.16 -47.59 -12.63
C VAL A 37 -15.23 -47.40 -11.12
N LEU A 38 -14.48 -48.19 -10.33
CA LEU A 38 -14.46 -48.04 -8.87
C LEU A 38 -13.83 -46.70 -8.44
N ILE A 39 -12.77 -46.26 -9.11
CA ILE A 39 -12.14 -44.95 -8.85
C ILE A 39 -13.07 -43.82 -9.29
N ALA A 40 -13.71 -43.93 -10.45
CA ALA A 40 -14.70 -42.97 -10.93
C ALA A 40 -15.92 -42.91 -10.00
N ALA A 41 -16.38 -44.04 -9.48
CA ALA A 41 -17.46 -44.12 -8.49
C ALA A 41 -17.04 -43.49 -7.17
N GLY A 42 -15.83 -43.76 -6.67
CA GLY A 42 -15.27 -43.12 -5.48
C GLY A 42 -15.16 -41.60 -5.64
N ALA A 43 -14.62 -41.13 -6.77
CA ALA A 43 -14.56 -39.72 -7.13
C ALA A 43 -15.96 -39.10 -7.20
N GLY A 44 -16.90 -39.78 -7.85
CA GLY A 44 -18.30 -39.36 -7.94
C GLY A 44 -18.97 -39.24 -6.59
N VAL A 45 -18.79 -40.22 -5.69
CA VAL A 45 -19.32 -40.17 -4.32
C VAL A 45 -18.70 -39.00 -3.55
N THR A 46 -17.38 -38.79 -3.62
CA THR A 46 -16.76 -37.64 -2.95
C THR A 46 -17.24 -36.30 -3.50
N LEU A 47 -17.47 -36.21 -4.82
CA LEU A 47 -18.01 -35.03 -5.47
C LEU A 47 -19.45 -34.77 -5.00
N VAL A 48 -20.30 -35.79 -4.99
CA VAL A 48 -21.69 -35.68 -4.50
C VAL A 48 -21.73 -35.26 -3.04
N VAL A 49 -20.88 -35.85 -2.18
CA VAL A 49 -20.80 -35.45 -0.76
C VAL A 49 -20.35 -33.99 -0.62
N ASN A 50 -19.33 -33.57 -1.37
CA ASN A 50 -18.81 -32.19 -1.35
C ASN A 50 -19.75 -31.16 -1.98
N ILE A 51 -20.71 -31.55 -2.83
CA ILE A 51 -21.71 -30.61 -3.39
C ILE A 51 -23.00 -30.62 -2.56
N CYS A 52 -23.46 -31.79 -2.11
CA CYS A 52 -24.79 -31.95 -1.53
C CYS A 52 -24.83 -31.96 0.01
N ILE A 53 -23.76 -32.39 0.70
CA ILE A 53 -23.76 -32.55 2.16
C ILE A 53 -22.99 -31.40 2.83
N PHE A 54 -21.79 -31.08 2.35
CA PHE A 54 -20.97 -29.97 2.85
C PHE A 54 -20.40 -29.15 1.69
N PRO A 55 -21.21 -28.25 1.09
CA PRO A 55 -20.74 -27.47 -0.04
C PRO A 55 -19.62 -26.49 0.37
N ILE A 56 -18.47 -26.62 -0.29
CA ILE A 56 -17.38 -25.65 -0.21
C ILE A 56 -17.47 -24.76 -1.44
N TRP A 57 -18.00 -23.55 -1.28
CA TRP A 57 -18.14 -22.57 -2.36
C TRP A 57 -16.94 -21.63 -2.43
N ALA A 58 -16.29 -21.58 -3.59
CA ALA A 58 -15.24 -20.64 -3.92
C ALA A 58 -15.77 -19.21 -4.00
N GLY A 59 -17.00 -18.99 -4.49
CA GLY A 59 -17.62 -17.67 -4.55
C GLY A 59 -17.77 -17.03 -3.16
N GLU A 60 -18.22 -17.80 -2.16
CA GLU A 60 -18.31 -17.30 -0.79
C GLU A 60 -16.92 -17.07 -0.16
N SER A 61 -15.95 -17.90 -0.51
CA SER A 61 -14.56 -17.72 -0.07
C SER A 61 -13.95 -16.44 -0.68
N LEU A 62 -14.22 -16.15 -1.95
CA LEU A 62 -13.82 -14.92 -2.63
C LEU A 62 -14.44 -13.70 -1.93
N HIS A 63 -15.75 -13.75 -1.65
CA HIS A 63 -16.41 -12.67 -0.94
C HIS A 63 -15.77 -12.43 0.44
N LYS A 64 -15.57 -13.48 1.25
CA LYS A 64 -14.91 -13.37 2.56
C LYS A 64 -13.48 -12.84 2.45
N LEU A 65 -12.73 -13.24 1.42
CA LEU A 65 -11.38 -12.76 1.15
C LEU A 65 -11.36 -11.26 0.86
N VAL A 66 -12.25 -10.77 -0.02
CA VAL A 66 -12.31 -9.33 -0.32
C VAL A 66 -12.71 -8.53 0.92
N VAL A 67 -13.69 -8.99 1.70
CA VAL A 67 -14.07 -8.36 2.98
C VAL A 67 -12.89 -8.31 3.96
N LYS A 68 -12.15 -9.41 4.08
CA LYS A 68 -10.95 -9.48 4.90
C LYS A 68 -9.90 -8.46 4.43
N ASN A 69 -9.70 -8.31 3.12
CA ASN A 69 -8.74 -7.36 2.57
C ASN A 69 -9.05 -5.90 2.98
N PHE A 70 -10.33 -5.51 3.00
CA PHE A 70 -10.73 -4.19 3.52
C PHE A 70 -10.38 -4.01 5.01
N LYS A 71 -10.69 -5.01 5.84
CA LYS A 71 -10.44 -4.98 7.29
C LYS A 71 -8.94 -4.96 7.61
N ASP A 72 -8.16 -5.78 6.91
CA ASP A 72 -6.70 -5.87 7.04
C ASP A 72 -6.03 -4.56 6.60
N LEU A 73 -6.47 -3.98 5.48
CA LEU A 73 -5.94 -2.69 5.02
C LEU A 73 -6.26 -1.54 5.98
N ALA A 74 -7.48 -1.48 6.51
CA ALA A 74 -7.88 -0.46 7.48
C ALA A 74 -7.04 -0.50 8.76
N THR A 75 -6.83 -1.72 9.28
CA THR A 75 -5.99 -1.96 10.47
C THR A 75 -4.53 -1.60 10.18
N SER A 76 -4.03 -1.92 8.99
CA SER A 76 -2.67 -1.59 8.57
C SER A 76 -2.44 -0.09 8.44
N LEU A 77 -3.41 0.67 7.90
CA LEU A 77 -3.32 2.12 7.76
C LEU A 77 -3.22 2.81 9.13
N GLU A 78 -4.15 2.51 10.04
CA GLU A 78 -4.12 3.04 11.40
C GLU A 78 -2.84 2.63 12.13
N GLY A 79 -2.43 1.37 11.99
CA GLY A 79 -1.18 0.88 12.55
C GLY A 79 0.05 1.61 12.03
N CYS A 80 0.12 1.88 10.73
CA CYS A 80 1.21 2.65 10.13
C CYS A 80 1.25 4.08 10.65
N VAL A 81 0.11 4.78 10.69
CA VAL A 81 0.07 6.17 11.19
C VAL A 81 0.41 6.22 12.68
N ASN A 82 -0.17 5.33 13.49
CA ASN A 82 0.12 5.26 14.93
C ASN A 82 1.57 4.87 15.19
N GLY A 83 2.12 3.92 14.44
CA GLY A 83 3.52 3.52 14.49
C GLY A 83 4.42 4.71 14.14
N TYR A 84 4.14 5.41 13.04
CA TYR A 84 4.90 6.59 12.63
C TYR A 84 4.91 7.69 13.69
N LEU A 85 3.82 7.91 14.43
CA LEU A 85 3.76 8.91 15.50
C LEU A 85 4.39 8.44 16.82
N LYS A 86 4.34 7.14 17.12
CA LYS A 86 4.90 6.55 18.35
C LYS A 86 6.38 6.18 18.25
N CYS A 87 6.94 6.06 17.04
CA CYS A 87 8.34 5.70 16.80
C CYS A 87 9.30 6.81 17.30
N VAL A 88 9.42 6.96 18.62
CA VAL A 88 10.45 7.78 19.29
C VAL A 88 11.72 6.95 19.52
N GLU A 89 11.63 5.61 19.43
CA GLU A 89 12.67 4.71 19.93
C GLU A 89 12.77 3.42 19.10
N TYR A 90 12.94 3.53 17.78
CA TYR A 90 13.55 2.42 17.04
C TYR A 90 15.06 2.61 17.16
N GLU A 91 15.65 1.90 18.12
CA GLU A 91 17.08 1.65 18.20
C GLU A 91 17.57 1.31 16.79
N ARG A 92 18.42 2.18 16.23
CA ARG A 92 18.88 2.20 14.83
C ARG A 92 19.12 0.78 14.33
N ILE A 93 18.10 0.16 13.74
CA ILE A 93 18.19 -1.23 13.30
C ILE A 93 19.17 -1.23 12.14
N PRO A 94 20.36 -1.86 12.31
CA PRO A 94 21.30 -1.95 11.21
C PRO A 94 20.62 -2.74 10.10
N SER A 95 20.88 -2.37 8.85
CA SER A 95 20.34 -2.87 7.57
C SER A 95 20.42 -4.40 7.31
N LYS A 96 20.63 -5.22 8.34
CA LYS A 96 20.60 -6.69 8.32
C LYS A 96 19.20 -7.32 8.42
N ILE A 97 18.12 -6.56 8.56
CA ILE A 97 16.75 -7.10 8.69
C ILE A 97 15.98 -7.08 7.37
N LEU A 98 16.54 -7.67 6.32
CA LEU A 98 15.71 -8.10 5.18
C LEU A 98 15.02 -9.44 5.45
N THR A 99 15.32 -10.11 6.57
CA THR A 99 14.79 -11.47 6.85
C THR A 99 14.24 -11.74 8.26
N TYR A 100 14.47 -10.91 9.30
CA TYR A 100 14.25 -11.40 10.69
C TYR A 100 13.27 -10.65 11.62
N GLN A 101 12.57 -9.57 11.22
CA GLN A 101 11.64 -8.93 12.19
C GLN A 101 10.35 -8.32 11.61
N ALA A 102 10.24 -8.19 10.29
CA ALA A 102 8.98 -7.77 9.67
C ALA A 102 7.95 -8.91 9.60
N ALA A 103 8.37 -10.19 9.65
CA ALA A 103 7.46 -11.33 9.51
C ALA A 103 6.54 -11.54 10.74
N ASP A 104 6.95 -11.10 11.92
CA ASP A 104 6.16 -11.21 13.16
C ASP A 104 5.38 -9.93 13.50
N ASP A 105 5.56 -8.85 12.73
CA ASP A 105 4.76 -7.65 12.88
C ASP A 105 3.36 -7.89 12.30
N SER A 106 2.34 -7.80 13.17
CA SER A 106 0.93 -7.90 12.78
C SER A 106 0.60 -6.92 11.64
N LEU A 107 1.21 -5.74 11.61
CA LEU A 107 0.93 -4.71 10.59
C LEU A 107 1.46 -5.11 9.21
N TYR A 108 2.68 -5.67 9.17
CA TYR A 108 3.28 -6.17 7.94
C TYR A 108 2.43 -7.29 7.33
N ASN A 109 1.98 -8.23 8.17
CA ASN A 109 1.17 -9.35 7.73
C ASN A 109 -0.18 -8.91 7.15
N CYS A 110 -0.81 -7.88 7.72
CA CYS A 110 -2.11 -7.38 7.27
C CYS A 110 -2.07 -6.75 5.86
N TYR A 111 -1.18 -5.82 5.54
CA TYR A 111 -1.17 -5.26 4.17
C TYR A 111 -0.53 -6.24 3.16
N ARG A 112 0.37 -7.12 3.61
CA ARG A 112 0.99 -8.14 2.75
C ARG A 112 0.00 -9.17 2.27
N SER A 113 -0.94 -9.62 3.13
CA SER A 113 -2.00 -10.54 2.74
C SER A 113 -2.82 -9.97 1.58
N VAL A 114 -3.17 -8.68 1.67
CA VAL A 114 -3.90 -7.94 0.62
C VAL A 114 -3.10 -7.87 -0.67
N VAL A 115 -1.81 -7.53 -0.61
CA VAL A 115 -0.99 -7.41 -1.83
C VAL A 115 -0.77 -8.77 -2.50
N GLN A 116 -0.64 -9.85 -1.72
CA GLN A 116 -0.37 -11.20 -2.22
C GLN A 116 -1.64 -11.99 -2.59
N SER A 117 -2.84 -11.46 -2.35
CA SER A 117 -4.11 -12.16 -2.59
C SER A 117 -4.43 -12.41 -4.07
N THR A 118 -3.73 -11.77 -5.02
CA THR A 118 -4.03 -11.87 -6.47
C THR A 118 -4.12 -13.32 -6.97
N SER A 119 -3.15 -14.17 -6.62
CA SER A 119 -3.18 -15.57 -7.08
C SER A 119 -4.32 -16.40 -6.49
N GLU A 120 -4.74 -16.06 -5.26
CA GLU A 120 -5.86 -16.69 -4.58
C GLU A 120 -7.18 -16.21 -5.18
N GLU A 121 -7.32 -14.91 -5.44
CA GLU A 121 -8.46 -14.29 -6.11
C GLU A 121 -8.70 -14.88 -7.51
N ASP A 122 -7.66 -14.99 -8.34
CA ASP A 122 -7.78 -15.53 -9.71
C ASP A 122 -8.23 -17.00 -9.68
N THR A 123 -7.69 -17.77 -8.73
CA THR A 123 -8.07 -19.17 -8.52
C THR A 123 -9.53 -19.28 -8.09
N LEU A 124 -9.95 -18.47 -7.12
CA LEU A 124 -11.32 -18.46 -6.62
C LEU A 124 -12.32 -17.95 -7.66
N LEU A 125 -11.96 -16.93 -8.45
CA LEU A 125 -12.77 -16.41 -9.56
C LEU A 125 -13.00 -17.50 -10.62
N GLY A 126 -11.94 -18.22 -10.97
CA GLY A 126 -12.00 -19.32 -11.92
C GLY A 126 -13.00 -20.40 -11.50
N PHE A 127 -13.03 -20.74 -10.21
CA PHE A 127 -14.00 -21.69 -9.67
C PHE A 127 -15.40 -21.11 -9.52
N ALA A 128 -15.53 -19.87 -9.03
CA ALA A 128 -16.80 -19.20 -8.76
C ALA A 128 -17.67 -19.03 -10.02
N THR A 129 -17.05 -18.88 -11.19
CA THR A 129 -17.74 -18.75 -12.48
C THR A 129 -18.55 -20.01 -12.85
N TRP A 130 -18.13 -21.19 -12.36
CA TRP A 130 -18.79 -22.47 -12.64
C TRP A 130 -19.82 -22.87 -11.58
N GLU A 131 -20.01 -22.06 -10.55
CA GLU A 131 -20.88 -22.43 -9.44
C GLU A 131 -22.36 -22.31 -9.82
N PRO A 132 -23.18 -23.32 -9.49
CA PRO A 132 -24.62 -23.17 -9.55
C PRO A 132 -25.08 -22.07 -8.58
N PRO A 133 -26.26 -21.47 -8.81
CA PRO A 133 -26.84 -20.49 -7.90
C PRO A 133 -26.99 -21.08 -6.49
N HIS A 134 -26.52 -20.38 -5.46
CA HIS A 134 -26.53 -20.86 -4.09
C HIS A 134 -26.62 -19.69 -3.08
N GLY A 135 -27.29 -19.93 -1.95
CA GLY A 135 -27.39 -18.96 -0.85
C GLY A 135 -27.88 -17.57 -1.32
N PRO A 136 -27.17 -16.48 -1.02
CA PRO A 136 -27.51 -15.14 -1.48
C PRO A 136 -27.10 -14.87 -2.94
N TYR A 137 -26.30 -15.74 -3.55
CA TYR A 137 -25.72 -15.57 -4.87
C TYR A 137 -26.66 -16.14 -5.94
N ARG A 138 -27.19 -15.26 -6.79
CA ARG A 138 -28.12 -15.62 -7.86
C ARG A 138 -27.38 -16.16 -9.09
N HIS A 139 -28.15 -16.58 -10.10
CA HIS A 139 -27.59 -16.99 -11.39
C HIS A 139 -26.81 -15.85 -12.06
N ASN A 140 -25.68 -16.18 -12.68
CA ASN A 140 -24.78 -15.24 -13.36
C ASN A 140 -24.33 -14.07 -12.45
N TYR A 141 -23.79 -14.41 -11.28
CA TYR A 141 -23.34 -13.45 -10.29
C TYR A 141 -22.04 -12.73 -10.74
N PRO A 142 -21.85 -11.42 -10.47
CA PRO A 142 -20.75 -10.64 -11.03
C PRO A 142 -19.44 -10.82 -10.25
N TRP A 143 -18.86 -12.02 -10.27
CA TRP A 143 -17.61 -12.33 -9.55
C TRP A 143 -16.41 -11.51 -10.02
N GLU A 144 -16.35 -11.13 -11.30
CA GLU A 144 -15.29 -10.25 -11.84
C GLU A 144 -15.27 -8.88 -11.14
N ASN A 145 -16.45 -8.37 -10.75
CA ASN A 145 -16.54 -7.09 -10.04
C ASN A 145 -15.99 -7.19 -8.61
N PHE A 146 -16.02 -8.37 -7.96
CA PHE A 146 -15.35 -8.57 -6.67
C PHE A 146 -13.82 -8.47 -6.83
N VAL A 147 -13.25 -9.07 -7.88
CA VAL A 147 -11.82 -8.96 -8.16
C VAL A 147 -11.44 -7.53 -8.56
N LYS A 148 -12.32 -6.82 -9.29
CA LYS A 148 -12.12 -5.39 -9.59
C LYS A 148 -12.05 -4.53 -8.33
N VAL A 149 -12.97 -4.72 -7.39
CA VAL A 149 -12.96 -4.04 -6.08
C VAL A 149 -11.69 -4.41 -5.31
N SER A 150 -11.33 -5.69 -5.24
CA SER A 150 -10.10 -6.12 -4.58
C SER A 150 -8.86 -5.50 -5.24
N GLY A 151 -8.84 -5.36 -6.56
CA GLY A 151 -7.83 -4.63 -7.32
C GLY A 151 -7.66 -3.19 -6.83
N ALA A 152 -8.76 -2.44 -6.70
CA ALA A 152 -8.73 -1.07 -6.17
C ALA A 152 -8.20 -1.01 -4.72
N VAL A 153 -8.59 -1.96 -3.87
CA VAL A 153 -8.09 -2.09 -2.49
C VAL A 153 -6.59 -2.40 -2.47
N LYS A 154 -6.10 -3.28 -3.34
CA LYS A 154 -4.67 -3.58 -3.51
C LYS A 154 -3.86 -2.35 -3.92
N HIS A 155 -4.41 -1.53 -4.81
CA HIS A 155 -3.78 -0.25 -5.16
C HIS A 155 -3.62 0.69 -3.96
N CYS A 156 -4.58 0.69 -3.02
CA CYS A 156 -4.45 1.41 -1.76
C CYS A 156 -3.42 0.74 -0.82
N ALA A 157 -3.34 -0.59 -0.82
CA ALA A 157 -2.37 -1.35 -0.03
C ALA A 157 -0.91 -1.09 -0.43
N PHE A 158 -0.62 -0.83 -1.70
CA PHE A 158 0.72 -0.39 -2.12
C PHE A 158 1.14 0.93 -1.47
N THR A 159 0.20 1.86 -1.28
CA THR A 159 0.47 3.13 -0.59
C THR A 159 0.76 2.88 0.89
N VAL A 160 0.01 1.98 1.54
CA VAL A 160 0.25 1.59 2.94
C VAL A 160 1.59 0.86 3.11
N MET A 161 1.97 0.00 2.15
CA MET A 161 3.31 -0.61 2.13
C MET A 161 4.41 0.45 2.04
N ALA A 162 4.21 1.51 1.25
CA ALA A 162 5.16 2.62 1.17
C ALA A 162 5.20 3.44 2.47
N LEU A 163 4.05 3.67 3.13
CA LEU A 163 3.98 4.30 4.46
C LEU A 163 4.74 3.48 5.50
N HIS A 164 4.56 2.15 5.50
CA HIS A 164 5.31 1.25 6.38
C HIS A 164 6.81 1.30 6.10
N GLY A 165 7.22 1.39 4.83
CA GLY A 165 8.62 1.62 4.44
C GLY A 165 9.21 2.93 5.01
N CYS A 166 8.40 3.98 5.16
CA CYS A 166 8.84 5.22 5.82
C CYS A 166 9.02 5.06 7.34
N ILE A 167 8.35 4.10 7.97
CA ILE A 167 8.51 3.80 9.40
C ILE A 167 9.80 3.01 9.64
N LEU A 168 10.11 2.07 8.74
CA LEU A 168 11.32 1.23 8.80
C LEU A 168 12.59 1.91 8.26
N SER A 169 12.48 3.13 7.75
CA SER A 169 13.60 3.87 7.18
C SER A 169 14.61 4.29 8.27
N GLU A 170 15.91 4.12 7.98
CA GLU A 170 17.01 4.59 8.85
C GLU A 170 17.04 6.13 8.94
N ILE A 171 16.55 6.82 7.92
CA ILE A 171 16.45 8.28 7.86
C ILE A 171 14.99 8.64 8.15
N GLN A 172 14.62 8.62 9.42
CA GLN A 172 13.29 9.03 9.88
C GLN A 172 13.30 10.50 10.31
N ALA A 173 12.16 11.19 10.12
CA ALA A 173 11.97 12.54 10.65
C ALA A 173 12.09 12.55 12.19
N PRO A 174 12.77 13.52 12.81
CA PRO A 174 12.81 13.65 14.25
C PRO A 174 11.39 13.78 14.83
N ALA A 175 11.19 13.26 16.05
CA ALA A 175 9.87 13.18 16.68
C ALA A 175 9.19 14.55 16.77
N ASP A 176 9.95 15.59 17.10
CA ASP A 176 9.44 16.96 17.23
C ASP A 176 8.75 17.46 15.96
N ARG A 177 9.32 17.16 14.78
CA ARG A 177 8.74 17.54 13.48
C ARG A 177 7.51 16.71 13.14
N ARG A 178 7.48 15.44 13.51
CA ARG A 178 6.30 14.57 13.33
C ARG A 178 5.13 15.01 14.21
N HIS A 179 5.42 15.40 15.46
CA HIS A 179 4.39 15.85 16.40
C HIS A 179 3.66 17.11 15.94
N VAL A 180 4.32 17.99 15.18
CA VAL A 180 3.66 19.17 14.57
C VAL A 180 2.45 18.76 13.73
N PHE A 181 2.50 17.64 13.00
CA PHE A 181 1.42 17.14 12.13
C PHE A 181 0.65 15.96 12.72
N SER A 182 0.90 15.61 13.99
CA SER A 182 0.38 14.37 14.58
C SER A 182 -1.14 14.25 14.54
N ASN A 183 -1.84 15.31 14.96
CA ASN A 183 -3.30 15.33 15.00
C ASN A 183 -3.91 15.12 13.60
N GLU A 184 -3.37 15.77 12.57
CA GLU A 184 -3.89 15.73 11.21
C GLU A 184 -3.56 14.40 10.54
N LEU A 185 -2.34 13.90 10.71
CA LEU A 185 -1.96 12.56 10.23
C LEU A 185 -2.85 11.49 10.87
N GLN A 186 -3.07 11.55 12.19
CA GLN A 186 -3.92 10.61 12.91
C GLN A 186 -5.39 10.71 12.46
N LYS A 187 -5.90 11.93 12.25
CA LYS A 187 -7.26 12.15 11.76
C LYS A 187 -7.46 11.57 10.36
N VAL A 188 -6.53 11.80 9.43
CA VAL A 188 -6.61 11.23 8.08
C VAL A 188 -6.50 9.70 8.11
N GLY A 189 -5.59 9.14 8.91
CA GLY A 189 -5.45 7.69 9.06
C GLY A 189 -6.70 7.02 9.64
N SER A 190 -7.31 7.61 10.67
CA SER A 190 -8.51 7.08 11.33
C SER A 190 -9.76 7.22 10.46
N GLU A 191 -10.00 8.38 9.84
CA GLU A 191 -11.13 8.54 8.91
C GLU A 191 -10.98 7.67 7.67
N GLY A 192 -9.77 7.54 7.11
CA GLY A 192 -9.50 6.63 5.99
C GLY A 192 -9.74 5.15 6.33
N ALA A 193 -9.33 4.72 7.53
CA ALA A 193 -9.59 3.36 8.01
C ALA A 193 -11.08 3.13 8.30
N LYS A 194 -11.79 4.14 8.82
CA LYS A 194 -13.23 4.11 9.02
C LYS A 194 -13.99 3.89 7.72
N VAL A 195 -13.63 4.61 6.64
CA VAL A 195 -14.20 4.40 5.30
C VAL A 195 -13.98 2.95 4.83
N LEU A 196 -12.75 2.44 4.93
CA LEU A 196 -12.46 1.05 4.53
C LEU A 196 -13.26 0.02 5.36
N ARG A 197 -13.40 0.22 6.67
CA ARG A 197 -14.20 -0.66 7.53
C ARG A 197 -15.68 -0.60 7.20
N GLU A 198 -16.20 0.58 6.90
CA GLU A 198 -17.59 0.77 6.50
C GLU A 198 -17.87 0.07 5.17
N LEU A 199 -17.03 0.29 4.16
CA LEU A 199 -17.11 -0.41 2.87
C LEU A 199 -17.00 -1.92 3.03
N GLY A 200 -16.04 -2.41 3.84
CA GLY A 200 -15.89 -3.83 4.14
C GLY A 200 -17.11 -4.42 4.86
N SER A 201 -17.72 -3.69 5.79
CA SER A 201 -18.92 -4.12 6.52
C SER A 201 -20.16 -4.13 5.65
N LYS A 202 -20.29 -3.16 4.72
CA LYS A 202 -21.37 -3.12 3.72
C LYS A 202 -21.21 -4.23 2.69
N LEU A 203 -19.98 -4.51 2.26
CA LEU A 203 -19.67 -5.64 1.39
C LEU A 203 -20.08 -6.96 2.05
N GLU A 204 -19.65 -7.19 3.29
CA GLU A 204 -19.94 -8.39 4.09
C GLU A 204 -21.45 -8.66 4.20
N LYS A 205 -22.25 -7.61 4.37
CA LYS A 205 -23.72 -7.68 4.45
C LYS A 205 -24.43 -7.67 3.09
N MET A 206 -23.70 -7.43 2.01
CA MET A 206 -24.23 -7.19 0.65
C MET A 206 -25.29 -6.08 0.64
N GLU A 207 -24.97 -4.96 1.30
CA GLU A 207 -25.80 -3.77 1.38
C GLU A 207 -25.24 -2.65 0.51
N LYS A 208 -26.11 -1.88 -0.13
CA LYS A 208 -25.73 -0.63 -0.80
C LYS A 208 -25.29 0.42 0.22
N LEU A 209 -24.56 1.42 -0.28
CA LEU A 209 -24.18 2.58 0.52
C LEU A 209 -25.43 3.39 0.88
N SER A 210 -25.41 3.97 2.08
CA SER A 210 -26.42 4.94 2.48
C SER A 210 -26.28 6.22 1.64
N PRO A 211 -27.36 6.95 1.35
CA PRO A 211 -27.29 8.23 0.66
C PRO A 211 -26.52 9.24 1.51
N GLY A 212 -25.24 9.39 1.24
CA GLY A 212 -24.31 10.26 1.95
C GLY A 212 -22.89 10.06 1.43
N ASP A 213 -22.13 11.15 1.32
CA ASP A 213 -20.73 11.09 0.89
C ASP A 213 -19.87 10.58 2.05
N ILE A 214 -19.60 9.27 2.07
CA ILE A 214 -18.74 8.60 3.06
C ILE A 214 -17.31 9.19 2.99
N LEU A 215 -16.89 9.71 1.84
CA LEU A 215 -15.56 10.30 1.67
C LEU A 215 -15.48 11.73 2.19
N LYS A 216 -16.59 12.40 2.50
CA LYS A 216 -16.59 13.80 2.95
C LYS A 216 -15.66 14.03 4.14
N ASN A 217 -15.74 13.20 5.17
CA ASN A 217 -14.94 13.37 6.38
C ASN A 217 -13.45 13.14 6.14
N VAL A 218 -13.10 12.16 5.30
CA VAL A 218 -11.69 11.87 4.97
C VAL A 218 -11.10 12.93 4.03
N HIS A 219 -11.89 13.47 3.11
CA HIS A 219 -11.50 14.61 2.28
C HIS A 219 -11.27 15.87 3.13
N GLU A 220 -12.18 16.18 4.06
CA GLU A 220 -12.01 17.30 4.99
C GLU A 220 -10.76 17.14 5.86
N ALA A 221 -10.50 15.93 6.36
CA ALA A 221 -9.28 15.64 7.11
C ALA A 221 -8.02 15.82 6.26
N ALA A 222 -8.05 15.38 4.98
CA ALA A 222 -6.94 15.53 4.06
C ALA A 222 -6.68 17.00 3.70
N GLU A 223 -7.74 17.79 3.53
CA GLU A 223 -7.64 19.23 3.30
C GLU A 223 -7.03 19.94 4.52
N GLN A 224 -7.46 19.59 5.74
CA GLN A 224 -6.86 20.13 6.97
C GLN A 224 -5.36 19.77 7.07
N LEU A 225 -4.98 18.56 6.67
CA LEU A 225 -3.58 18.16 6.59
C LEU A 225 -2.81 19.01 5.55
N GLN A 226 -3.37 19.22 4.36
CA GLN A 226 -2.77 20.06 3.32
C GLN A 226 -2.60 21.52 3.78
N GLN A 227 -3.63 22.12 4.36
CA GLN A 227 -3.57 23.49 4.90
C GLN A 227 -2.51 23.61 6.00
N LYS A 228 -2.37 22.60 6.86
CA LYS A 228 -1.33 22.61 7.89
C LYS A 228 0.07 22.48 7.30
N ILE A 229 0.24 21.67 6.26
CA ILE A 229 1.51 21.55 5.53
C ILE A 229 1.89 22.89 4.89
N ASP A 230 0.94 23.58 4.28
CA ASP A 230 1.16 24.90 3.69
C ASP A 230 1.60 25.93 4.75
N HIS A 231 0.83 26.02 5.85
CA HIS A 231 1.12 26.94 6.95
C HIS A 231 2.44 26.62 7.69
N LYS A 232 2.82 25.34 7.75
CA LYS A 232 4.05 24.84 8.41
C LYS A 232 5.11 24.39 7.42
N SER A 233 5.08 24.90 6.19
CA SER A 233 6.01 24.55 5.11
C SER A 233 7.48 24.77 5.49
N TYR A 234 7.76 25.76 6.33
CA TYR A 234 9.09 26.03 6.90
C TYR A 234 9.66 24.86 7.72
N VAL A 235 8.84 23.92 8.20
CA VAL A 235 9.29 22.72 8.92
C VAL A 235 9.80 21.64 7.96
N LEU A 236 9.31 21.66 6.71
CA LEU A 236 9.65 20.70 5.67
C LEU A 236 10.81 21.17 4.78
N VAL A 237 11.11 22.46 4.79
CA VAL A 237 12.09 23.10 3.92
C VAL A 237 13.17 23.77 4.76
N ASN A 238 14.43 23.39 4.55
CA ASN A 238 15.55 24.09 5.16
C ASN A 238 15.82 25.41 4.41
N SER A 239 15.38 26.54 4.96
CA SER A 239 15.54 27.86 4.35
C SER A 239 17.00 28.29 4.22
N GLU A 240 17.91 27.74 5.03
CA GLU A 240 19.34 28.06 4.98
C GLU A 240 20.07 27.48 3.76
N GLY A 241 19.48 26.48 3.09
CA GLY A 241 20.03 25.83 1.90
C GLY A 241 19.55 26.41 0.57
N TRP A 242 18.74 27.48 0.58
CA TRP A 242 18.25 28.09 -0.64
C TRP A 242 19.36 28.87 -1.34
N GLU A 243 19.84 28.38 -2.48
CA GLU A 243 20.83 29.07 -3.35
C GLU A 243 20.38 30.47 -3.79
N ILE A 244 19.08 30.79 -3.64
CA ILE A 244 18.48 32.07 -4.02
C ILE A 244 18.68 33.15 -2.94
N GLY A 245 19.02 32.76 -1.70
CA GLY A 245 19.05 33.65 -0.53
C GLY A 245 20.43 33.95 0.04
N GLY A 246 21.51 33.49 -0.59
CA GLY A 246 22.87 33.86 -0.21
C GLY A 246 23.09 35.35 -0.46
N ARG A 247 22.85 36.20 0.54
CA ARG A 247 23.37 37.57 0.54
C ARG A 247 24.87 37.47 0.21
N PRO A 248 25.39 38.16 -0.83
CA PRO A 248 26.82 38.41 -0.89
C PRO A 248 27.15 39.12 0.41
N MET A 249 28.00 38.49 1.21
CA MET A 249 28.63 39.11 2.37
C MET A 249 29.16 40.47 1.93
N GLU A 250 28.79 41.54 2.63
CA GLU A 250 29.29 42.90 2.41
C GLU A 250 30.80 42.84 2.19
N LEU A 251 31.23 43.01 0.95
CA LEU A 251 32.58 43.41 0.63
C LEU A 251 32.62 44.91 0.85
N ASP A 252 33.49 45.33 1.75
CA ASP A 252 33.83 46.71 2.12
C ASP A 252 33.76 47.66 0.91
N LEU A 253 33.09 48.79 1.10
CA LEU A 253 32.82 49.82 0.09
C LEU A 253 34.03 50.74 -0.10
N GLU A 254 35.25 50.17 -0.15
CA GLU A 254 36.48 50.95 -0.27
C GLU A 254 37.36 50.56 -1.47
N ASP A 255 37.13 49.41 -2.12
CA ASP A 255 37.95 48.94 -3.25
C ASP A 255 37.36 49.21 -4.66
N LEU A 256 36.16 49.80 -4.76
CA LEU A 256 35.48 50.02 -6.05
C LEU A 256 35.62 51.43 -6.65
N ILE A 257 36.38 52.35 -6.03
CA ILE A 257 36.54 53.72 -6.55
C ILE A 257 37.67 53.84 -7.60
N ASN A 258 38.54 52.83 -7.75
CA ASN A 258 39.72 52.93 -8.64
C ASN A 258 39.57 52.26 -10.02
N ALA A 259 38.35 51.94 -10.47
CA ALA A 259 38.13 51.33 -11.79
C ALA A 259 37.00 52.00 -12.60
N ALA A 260 36.80 53.30 -12.39
CA ALA A 260 35.91 54.11 -13.23
C ALA A 260 36.68 54.66 -14.44
N GLU A 261 36.98 53.80 -15.40
CA GLU A 261 37.36 54.17 -16.77
C GLU A 261 37.31 52.91 -17.64
N ASP A 262 36.15 52.56 -18.19
CA ASP A 262 35.99 52.40 -19.64
C ASP A 262 34.52 52.13 -20.01
N GLU A 263 34.06 52.81 -21.07
CA GLU A 263 32.70 52.72 -21.59
C GLU A 263 32.51 51.46 -22.46
N ASN A 264 31.47 50.66 -22.21
CA ASN A 264 30.48 50.25 -23.24
C ASN A 264 29.43 49.23 -22.76
N MET A 265 28.19 49.69 -22.75
CA MET A 265 26.92 49.03 -23.11
C MET A 265 26.90 47.51 -23.38
N LYS A 266 26.20 46.74 -22.52
CA LYS A 266 25.13 45.79 -22.92
C LYS A 266 24.30 45.31 -21.73
N LEU A 267 23.05 45.79 -21.63
CA LEU A 267 22.01 45.12 -20.84
C LEU A 267 21.73 43.74 -21.47
N GLY A 268 21.95 42.69 -20.69
CA GLY A 268 21.65 41.33 -21.08
C GLY A 268 21.56 40.46 -19.84
N SER A 269 20.37 40.42 -19.24
CA SER A 269 20.00 39.43 -18.23
C SER A 269 20.17 38.04 -18.83
N LYS A 270 21.30 37.39 -18.55
CA LYS A 270 21.52 35.98 -18.85
C LYS A 270 21.37 35.18 -17.57
N SER A 271 20.21 34.54 -17.47
CA SER A 271 19.96 33.38 -16.62
C SER A 271 21.06 32.35 -16.84
N LEU A 272 21.87 32.07 -15.81
CA LEU A 272 22.84 30.98 -15.81
C LEU A 272 22.16 29.71 -15.29
N SER A 273 21.44 29.03 -16.17
CA SER A 273 21.01 27.65 -15.96
C SER A 273 21.61 26.80 -17.06
N GLU A 274 22.91 26.53 -16.94
CA GLU A 274 23.58 25.58 -17.83
C GLU A 274 24.47 24.67 -16.96
N ALA A 275 23.92 23.53 -16.56
CA ALA A 275 24.68 22.45 -15.94
C ALA A 275 25.46 21.71 -17.03
N VAL A 276 26.70 22.13 -17.27
CA VAL A 276 27.64 21.41 -18.12
C VAL A 276 28.18 20.22 -17.33
N LEU A 277 27.77 19.01 -17.70
CA LEU A 277 28.33 17.76 -17.19
C LEU A 277 29.69 17.50 -17.86
N GLU A 278 30.78 17.77 -17.16
CA GLU A 278 32.12 17.40 -17.59
C GLU A 278 32.39 15.91 -17.23
N VAL A 279 32.15 15.02 -18.20
CA VAL A 279 32.47 13.59 -18.06
C VAL A 279 33.98 13.40 -18.25
N ARG A 280 34.72 13.39 -17.15
CA ARG A 280 36.16 13.06 -17.16
C ARG A 280 36.35 11.54 -17.11
N SER A 281 36.76 10.96 -18.23
CA SER A 281 37.16 9.55 -18.34
C SER A 281 38.45 9.28 -17.55
N VAL A 282 38.40 8.38 -16.57
CA VAL A 282 39.59 7.93 -15.81
C VAL A 282 40.05 6.56 -16.32
N SER A 283 41.35 6.51 -16.63
CA SER A 283 42.12 5.34 -17.10
C SER A 283 42.14 4.19 -16.08
N VAL A 284 41.98 2.97 -16.57
CA VAL A 284 42.03 1.70 -15.83
C VAL A 284 43.48 1.37 -15.47
N GLY A 285 43.80 1.40 -14.18
CA GLY A 285 45.07 0.92 -13.62
C GLY A 285 44.85 -0.27 -12.70
N THR A 286 45.38 -1.42 -13.08
CA THR A 286 45.37 -2.69 -12.35
C THR A 286 46.19 -2.59 -11.06
N ALA A 287 45.58 -2.85 -9.89
CA ALA A 287 46.30 -3.05 -8.64
C ALA A 287 45.72 -4.25 -7.87
N LEU A 288 46.65 -5.08 -7.40
CA LEU A 288 46.47 -6.41 -6.81
C LEU A 288 45.55 -6.42 -5.57
N CYS A 289 44.75 -7.47 -5.47
CA CYS A 289 43.93 -7.79 -4.30
C CYS A 289 44.81 -8.26 -3.13
N TYR A 290 44.72 -7.57 -2.00
CA TYR A 290 45.12 -8.07 -0.70
C TYR A 290 43.90 -8.00 0.24
N ASP A 291 43.70 -9.13 0.90
CA ASP A 291 42.59 -9.50 1.77
C ASP A 291 42.41 -8.51 2.95
N ALA A 292 41.25 -7.86 3.01
CA ALA A 292 40.84 -7.03 4.14
C ALA A 292 39.34 -7.21 4.42
N LYS A 293 39.09 -7.99 5.47
CA LYS A 293 37.86 -8.14 6.26
C LYS A 293 36.74 -7.16 5.91
N ASN A 294 35.65 -7.74 5.45
CA ASN A 294 34.43 -7.13 4.93
C ASN A 294 33.67 -6.31 6.01
N THR A 295 34.10 -5.07 6.30
CA THR A 295 33.22 -4.04 6.88
C THR A 295 32.39 -3.41 5.77
N LEU A 296 31.17 -3.95 5.60
CA LEU A 296 30.14 -3.39 4.72
C LEU A 296 29.85 -1.94 5.15
N ARG A 297 30.27 -0.97 4.34
CA ARG A 297 29.97 0.45 4.56
C ARG A 297 28.52 0.71 4.20
N THR A 298 27.68 1.06 5.18
CA THR A 298 26.28 1.44 4.96
C THR A 298 26.24 2.85 4.38
N TRP A 299 25.57 3.03 3.24
CA TRP A 299 25.42 4.34 2.62
C TRP A 299 24.32 5.14 3.35
N PRO A 300 24.51 6.45 3.60
CA PRO A 300 25.66 7.25 3.21
C PRO A 300 26.72 7.25 4.33
N SER A 301 27.85 6.59 4.10
CA SER A 301 29.04 6.79 4.92
C SER A 301 30.23 7.14 4.06
N ASN A 302 30.66 8.39 4.21
CA ASN A 302 31.92 9.00 3.80
C ASN A 302 31.99 9.53 2.36
N VAL A 303 31.67 10.81 2.19
CA VAL A 303 32.38 11.66 1.23
C VAL A 303 33.58 12.25 1.97
N SER A 304 34.77 11.81 1.56
CA SER A 304 36.10 12.37 1.85
C SER A 304 36.58 12.40 3.31
N ALA A 305 37.39 11.38 3.66
CA ALA A 305 38.37 11.50 4.72
C ALA A 305 39.53 12.39 4.23
N ASN A 306 39.37 13.71 4.28
CA ASN A 306 40.51 14.62 4.45
C ASN A 306 40.07 15.97 5.04
N GLY A 307 40.56 16.25 6.25
CA GLY A 307 40.82 17.61 6.75
C GLY A 307 39.64 18.52 7.08
N GLY A 308 39.40 18.71 8.38
CA GLY A 308 38.89 19.99 8.91
C GLY A 308 37.48 19.92 9.50
N SER A 309 37.32 20.58 10.65
CA SER A 309 36.14 20.68 11.53
C SER A 309 34.83 21.17 10.88
N MET A 310 34.77 21.35 9.55
CA MET A 310 33.66 21.92 8.80
C MET A 310 32.70 20.86 8.21
N VAL A 311 33.18 19.63 7.99
CA VAL A 311 32.39 18.54 7.34
C VAL A 311 31.25 18.03 8.22
N LYS A 312 31.42 18.04 9.55
CA LYS A 312 30.40 17.55 10.48
C LYS A 312 29.10 18.35 10.39
N GLY A 313 29.18 19.67 10.24
CA GLY A 313 28.02 20.55 10.14
C GLY A 313 27.21 20.32 8.85
N ASP A 314 27.89 20.02 7.75
CA ASP A 314 27.27 19.79 6.44
C ASP A 314 26.55 18.43 6.37
N GLU A 315 27.11 17.39 7.01
CA GLU A 315 26.45 16.09 7.19
C GLU A 315 25.18 16.19 8.05
N PHE A 316 25.19 16.99 9.14
CA PHE A 316 24.00 17.23 9.95
C PHE A 316 22.89 17.96 9.16
N LYS A 317 23.24 18.98 8.37
CA LYS A 317 22.29 19.72 7.51
C LYS A 317 21.70 18.85 6.39
N THR A 318 22.52 17.97 5.81
CA THR A 318 22.08 17.03 4.77
C THR A 318 21.12 15.99 5.33
N TYR A 319 21.42 15.44 6.52
CA TYR A 319 20.53 14.51 7.22
C TYR A 319 19.21 15.18 7.61
N GLU A 320 19.26 16.40 8.14
CA GLU A 320 18.06 17.17 8.51
C GLU A 320 17.16 17.44 7.30
N SER A 321 17.75 17.80 6.16
CA SER A 321 17.03 18.02 4.89
C SER A 321 16.43 16.72 4.35
N ALA A 322 17.18 15.61 4.40
CA ALA A 322 16.67 14.29 4.03
C ALA A 322 15.51 13.85 4.95
N SER A 323 15.62 14.08 6.25
CA SER A 323 14.58 13.74 7.24
C SER A 323 13.26 14.50 6.98
N ALA A 324 13.36 15.76 6.54
CA ALA A 324 12.22 16.59 6.17
C ALA A 324 11.52 16.05 4.90
N LEU A 325 12.31 15.59 3.92
CA LEU A 325 11.78 14.93 2.72
C LEU A 325 11.05 13.63 3.05
N TYR A 326 11.51 12.86 4.05
CA TYR A 326 10.80 11.65 4.49
C TYR A 326 9.45 11.97 5.16
N LEU A 327 9.36 13.07 5.92
CA LEU A 327 8.08 13.55 6.46
C LEU A 327 7.13 13.98 5.35
N ALA A 328 7.62 14.75 4.37
CA ALA A 328 6.85 15.16 3.20
C ALA A 328 6.39 13.95 2.36
N LYS A 329 7.25 12.93 2.23
CA LYS A 329 6.89 11.67 1.56
C LYS A 329 5.77 10.95 2.31
N PHE A 330 5.86 10.85 3.63
CA PHE A 330 4.82 10.20 4.44
C PHE A 330 3.48 10.93 4.31
N THR A 331 3.47 12.26 4.42
CA THR A 331 2.25 13.06 4.29
C THR A 331 1.67 12.99 2.87
N SER A 332 2.51 13.03 1.85
CA SER A 332 2.12 12.90 0.44
C SER A 332 1.48 11.54 0.15
N LEU A 333 2.09 10.45 0.63
CA LEU A 333 1.53 9.10 0.52
C LEU A 333 0.16 8.98 1.21
N LEU A 334 -0.03 9.65 2.35
CA LEU A 334 -1.31 9.63 3.05
C LEU A 334 -2.41 10.38 2.29
N ILE A 335 -2.06 11.53 1.69
CA ILE A 335 -2.97 12.28 0.79
C ILE A 335 -3.29 11.45 -0.47
N GLU A 336 -2.29 10.80 -1.06
CA GLU A 336 -2.47 9.93 -2.21
C GLU A 336 -3.37 8.73 -1.89
N PHE A 337 -3.24 8.15 -0.69
CA PHE A 337 -4.14 7.11 -0.21
C PHE A 337 -5.60 7.59 -0.19
N VAL A 338 -5.86 8.79 0.33
CA VAL A 338 -7.22 9.37 0.34
C VAL A 338 -7.75 9.55 -1.08
N ALA A 339 -6.95 10.07 -2.01
CA ALA A 339 -7.35 10.21 -3.41
C ALA A 339 -7.71 8.85 -4.05
N ARG A 340 -7.00 7.77 -3.70
CA ARG A 340 -7.27 6.41 -4.20
C ARG A 340 -8.53 5.78 -3.61
N LEU A 341 -9.02 6.21 -2.44
CA LEU A 341 -10.29 5.73 -1.87
C LEU A 341 -11.48 5.99 -2.80
N GLY A 342 -11.43 7.07 -3.61
CA GLY A 342 -12.46 7.35 -4.63
C GLY A 342 -12.60 6.24 -5.67
N ASN A 343 -11.49 5.59 -6.05
CA ASN A 343 -11.52 4.45 -6.99
C ASN A 343 -12.11 3.20 -6.34
N VAL A 344 -11.85 3.01 -5.04
CA VAL A 344 -12.42 1.90 -4.26
C VAL A 344 -13.92 2.08 -4.13
N LEU A 345 -14.38 3.29 -3.82
CA LEU A 345 -15.79 3.65 -3.72
C LEU A 345 -16.51 3.41 -5.05
N SER A 346 -15.99 3.95 -6.14
CA SER A 346 -16.56 3.78 -7.49
C SER A 346 -16.68 2.30 -7.88
N SER A 347 -15.64 1.50 -7.59
CA SER A 347 -15.64 0.07 -7.87
C SER A 347 -16.67 -0.68 -7.00
N PHE A 348 -16.82 -0.29 -5.73
CA PHE A 348 -17.83 -0.84 -4.83
C PHE A 348 -19.25 -0.52 -5.30
N GLU A 349 -19.50 0.73 -5.71
CA GLU A 349 -20.81 1.14 -6.23
C GLU A 349 -21.19 0.33 -7.47
N GLU A 350 -20.26 0.20 -8.43
CA GLU A 350 -20.47 -0.62 -9.63
C GLU A 350 -20.79 -2.09 -9.26
N LEU A 351 -20.05 -2.65 -8.30
CA LEU A 351 -20.31 -4.00 -7.79
C LEU A 351 -21.71 -4.08 -7.16
N SER A 352 -22.07 -3.13 -6.31
CA SER A 352 -23.35 -3.13 -5.58
C SER A 352 -24.56 -3.07 -6.52
N LEU A 353 -24.44 -2.34 -7.63
CA LEU A 353 -25.45 -2.23 -8.67
C LEU A 353 -25.58 -3.54 -9.46
N LYS A 354 -24.46 -4.09 -9.94
CA LYS A 354 -24.45 -5.34 -10.72
C LYS A 354 -24.89 -6.55 -9.89
N ALA A 355 -24.50 -6.60 -8.62
CA ALA A 355 -24.82 -7.70 -7.72
C ALA A 355 -26.20 -7.57 -7.06
N ASN A 356 -26.93 -6.47 -7.33
CA ASN A 356 -28.22 -6.16 -6.71
C ASN A 356 -28.18 -6.25 -5.17
N PHE A 357 -27.25 -5.53 -4.56
CA PHE A 357 -27.16 -5.43 -3.09
C PHE A 357 -28.46 -4.87 -2.50
N LYS A 358 -28.75 -5.26 -1.25
CA LYS A 358 -29.94 -4.81 -0.55
C LYS A 358 -29.83 -3.33 -0.22
N ASP A 359 -30.94 -2.60 -0.29
CA ASP A 359 -30.96 -1.22 0.17
C ASP A 359 -30.73 -1.18 1.70
N PRO A 360 -30.03 -0.15 2.22
CA PRO A 360 -29.80 -0.04 3.65
C PRO A 360 -31.14 0.04 4.41
N PRO A 361 -31.23 -0.54 5.61
CA PRO A 361 -32.44 -0.40 6.42
C PRO A 361 -32.73 1.07 6.65
N ILE A 362 -33.95 1.51 6.29
CA ILE A 362 -34.41 2.89 6.48
C ILE A 362 -34.39 3.16 7.99
N ILE A 363 -33.39 3.89 8.47
CA ILE A 363 -33.43 4.50 9.79
C ILE A 363 -34.44 5.64 9.65
N ASN A 364 -35.69 5.38 10.04
CA ASN A 364 -36.70 6.43 10.21
C ASN A 364 -36.15 7.45 11.21
N MET A 365 -35.61 8.55 10.71
CA MET A 365 -35.30 9.72 11.51
C MET A 365 -36.65 10.30 11.97
N PRO A 366 -36.92 10.46 13.29
CA PRO A 366 -38.15 11.08 13.73
C PRO A 366 -38.23 12.50 13.17
N PRO A 367 -39.40 12.94 12.66
CA PRO A 367 -39.53 14.29 12.12
C PRO A 367 -39.19 15.31 13.22
N GLU A 368 -38.31 16.26 12.90
CA GLU A 368 -38.07 17.43 13.74
C GLU A 368 -39.41 18.12 14.05
N PRO A 369 -39.67 18.53 15.30
CA PRO A 369 -40.89 19.27 15.60
C PRO A 369 -40.86 20.62 14.86
N CYS A 370 -41.76 20.78 13.89
CA CYS A 370 -42.03 22.06 13.25
C CYS A 370 -42.28 23.12 14.33
N LYS A 371 -41.42 24.14 14.38
CA LYS A 371 -41.69 25.35 15.17
C LYS A 371 -42.96 25.99 14.65
N GLY A 372 -44.04 25.88 15.42
CA GLY A 372 -45.30 26.55 15.15
C GLY A 372 -45.10 28.05 15.07
N VAL A 373 -45.42 28.64 13.92
CA VAL A 373 -45.57 30.09 13.78
C VAL A 373 -46.85 30.48 14.51
N ALA A 374 -46.70 31.20 15.63
CA ALA A 374 -47.82 31.79 16.34
C ALA A 374 -48.40 32.94 15.49
N THR A 375 -49.56 32.72 14.90
CA THR A 375 -50.41 33.77 14.34
C THR A 375 -51.13 34.48 15.48
N TRP A 376 -50.75 35.73 15.75
CA TRP A 376 -51.59 36.67 16.49
C TRP A 376 -52.59 37.28 15.51
N VAL A 377 -53.88 37.11 15.79
CA VAL A 377 -54.97 37.82 15.12
C VAL A 377 -55.54 38.81 16.14
N VAL A 378 -55.63 40.08 15.73
CA VAL A 378 -56.33 41.17 16.42
C VAL A 378 -57.83 41.02 16.26
#